data_AF-A0A849EPK3-F1
#
_entry.id   AF-A0A849EPK3-F1
#
_cell.length_a   1.000
_cell.length_b   1.000
_cell.length_c   1.000
_cell.angle_alpha   90.00
_cell.angle_beta   90.00
_cell.angle_gamma   90.00
#
_symmetry.space_group_name_H-M   'P 1'
#
loop_
_entity.id
_entity.type
_entity.pdbx_description
1 polymer ?
#
loop_
_entity_poly.entity_id
_entity_poly.type
_entity_poly.pdbx_seq_one_letter_code
_entity_poly.pdbx_strand_id
1 'polypeptide(L)'
;MKALIAQGKKQGFLTYDEINTALPDDMMSTEQVDETLMLFDDLGIDIIDENNRNVTKTKSKKAVLDSKTDEADLTDYGSVTDPVKMYLREMGLVTLLSREGEVEIAKKIEAGEQDVLKALLETTIGVEFILDLGRRIENHILRPKHVLRDVDEGDTIQDETDQIDAFLKTINDISQVHAENMEFRQRLFADNDLKPDEQRRIRRCIARRNQKVFDMLKEWRLEGSVVDQIEEDIRKLIDWYDAMNRVITGTAESL
;
A
#
# COMPACT_ATOMS: atom_id res chain seq x y z
N MET A 1 -27.27 -2.13 -47.67
CA MET A 1 -26.15 -1.31 -47.16
C MET A 1 -26.54 -0.09 -46.32
N LYS A 2 -27.22 0.96 -46.83
CA LYS A 2 -27.47 2.20 -46.04
C LYS A 2 -28.26 1.99 -44.74
N ALA A 3 -29.20 1.02 -44.74
CA ALA A 3 -29.94 0.65 -43.53
C ALA A 3 -29.05 -0.04 -42.48
N LEU A 4 -28.09 -0.87 -42.91
CA LEU A 4 -27.16 -1.58 -42.02
C LEU A 4 -26.19 -0.62 -41.35
N ILE A 5 -25.63 0.32 -42.12
CA ILE A 5 -24.74 1.38 -41.58
C ILE A 5 -25.47 2.22 -40.54
N ALA A 6 -26.75 2.54 -40.77
CA ALA A 6 -27.55 3.30 -39.81
C ALA A 6 -27.86 2.51 -38.52
N GLN A 7 -28.03 1.19 -38.62
CA GLN A 7 -28.22 0.30 -37.47
C GLN A 7 -26.92 0.13 -36.69
N GLY A 8 -25.81 -0.17 -37.37
CA GLY A 8 -24.47 -0.29 -36.79
C GLY A 8 -24.02 0.97 -36.08
N LYS A 9 -24.26 2.15 -36.68
CA LYS A 9 -23.92 3.43 -36.05
C LYS A 9 -24.77 3.75 -34.81
N LYS A 10 -25.98 3.20 -34.70
CA LYS A 10 -26.83 3.36 -33.50
C LYS A 10 -26.46 2.42 -32.38
N GLN A 11 -26.06 1.20 -32.69
CA GLN A 11 -25.74 0.16 -31.70
C GLN A 11 -24.24 0.15 -31.34
N GLY A 12 -23.39 0.70 -32.20
CA GLY A 12 -21.94 0.68 -32.06
C GLY A 12 -21.30 -0.66 -32.45
N PHE A 13 -22.10 -1.67 -32.78
CA PHE A 13 -21.63 -2.98 -33.21
C PHE A 13 -22.60 -3.65 -34.21
N LEU A 14 -22.09 -4.63 -34.97
CA LEU A 14 -22.84 -5.49 -35.90
C LEU A 14 -22.33 -6.93 -35.80
N THR A 15 -23.18 -7.92 -36.07
CA THR A 15 -22.77 -9.33 -36.07
C THR A 15 -22.49 -9.85 -37.48
N TYR A 16 -21.64 -10.88 -37.58
CA TYR A 16 -21.29 -11.48 -38.86
C TYR A 16 -22.52 -12.01 -39.62
N ASP A 17 -23.49 -12.58 -38.92
CA ASP A 17 -24.72 -13.10 -39.54
C ASP A 17 -25.63 -11.97 -40.06
N GLU A 18 -25.68 -10.83 -39.37
CA GLU A 18 -26.44 -9.65 -39.80
C GLU A 18 -25.82 -9.01 -41.05
N ILE A 19 -24.48 -9.02 -41.15
CA ILE A 19 -23.73 -8.57 -42.32
C ILE A 19 -23.99 -9.52 -43.50
N ASN A 20 -23.85 -10.83 -43.29
CA ASN A 20 -24.05 -11.85 -44.33
C ASN A 20 -25.49 -11.91 -44.85
N THR A 21 -26.49 -11.66 -44.01
CA THR A 21 -27.91 -11.66 -44.42
C THR A 21 -28.29 -10.41 -45.22
N ALA A 22 -27.59 -9.30 -45.00
CA ALA A 22 -27.91 -8.01 -45.63
C ALA A 22 -27.08 -7.69 -46.88
N LEU A 23 -26.06 -8.51 -47.17
CA LEU A 23 -25.28 -8.43 -48.39
C LEU A 23 -26.00 -9.17 -49.53
N PRO A 24 -26.15 -8.54 -50.71
CA PRO A 24 -26.66 -9.25 -51.89
C PRO A 24 -25.70 -10.38 -52.32
N ASP A 25 -26.23 -11.47 -52.87
CA ASP A 25 -25.44 -12.64 -53.32
C ASP A 25 -24.31 -12.30 -54.32
N ASP A 26 -24.38 -11.13 -54.97
CA ASP A 26 -23.35 -10.62 -55.89
C ASP A 26 -22.06 -10.11 -55.21
N MET A 27 -22.03 -9.96 -53.87
CA MET A 27 -20.83 -9.49 -53.12
C MET A 27 -20.18 -10.57 -52.26
N MET A 28 -20.25 -11.83 -52.70
CA MET A 28 -19.71 -12.99 -51.96
C MET A 28 -18.24 -13.31 -52.24
N SER A 29 -17.50 -12.44 -52.95
CA SER A 29 -16.05 -12.63 -53.09
C SER A 29 -15.33 -12.20 -51.81
N THR A 30 -14.40 -13.02 -51.34
CA THR A 30 -13.68 -12.80 -50.07
C THR A 30 -12.99 -11.43 -50.02
N GLU A 31 -12.50 -10.94 -51.15
CA GLU A 31 -11.88 -9.61 -51.27
C GLU A 31 -12.87 -8.47 -51.03
N GLN A 32 -14.10 -8.59 -51.55
CA GLN A 32 -15.12 -7.56 -51.35
C GLN A 32 -15.70 -7.60 -49.94
N VAL A 33 -15.78 -8.79 -49.34
CA VAL A 33 -16.15 -8.93 -47.93
C VAL A 33 -15.13 -8.20 -47.05
N ASP A 34 -13.84 -8.42 -47.26
CA ASP A 34 -12.78 -7.72 -46.52
C ASP A 34 -12.84 -6.19 -46.71
N GLU A 35 -13.06 -5.70 -47.92
CA GLU A 35 -13.26 -4.26 -48.16
C GLU A 35 -14.45 -3.69 -47.40
N THR A 36 -15.56 -4.45 -47.29
CA THR A 36 -16.71 -4.00 -46.50
C THR A 36 -16.46 -4.04 -45.00
N LEU A 37 -15.68 -5.01 -44.49
CA LEU A 37 -15.28 -5.07 -43.08
C LEU A 37 -14.39 -3.88 -42.71
N MET A 38 -13.43 -3.54 -43.57
CA MET A 38 -12.59 -2.33 -43.40
C MET A 38 -13.43 -1.05 -43.41
N LEU A 39 -14.43 -0.96 -44.30
CA LEU A 39 -15.32 0.21 -44.34
C LEU A 39 -16.15 0.37 -43.06
N PHE A 40 -16.55 -0.73 -42.40
CA PHE A 40 -17.26 -0.67 -41.12
C PHE A 40 -16.36 -0.26 -39.96
N ASP A 41 -15.10 -0.73 -39.95
CA ASP A 41 -14.08 -0.33 -38.96
C ASP A 41 -13.74 1.16 -39.08
N ASP A 42 -13.56 1.67 -40.31
CA ASP A 42 -13.35 3.10 -40.60
C ASP A 42 -14.53 3.97 -40.13
N LEU A 43 -15.74 3.41 -40.13
CA LEU A 43 -16.95 4.08 -39.64
C LEU A 43 -17.16 3.90 -38.11
N GLY A 44 -16.27 3.18 -37.43
CA GLY A 44 -16.25 2.97 -35.99
C GLY A 44 -17.33 2.02 -35.49
N ILE A 45 -17.66 0.98 -36.27
CA ILE A 45 -18.66 -0.03 -35.93
C ILE A 45 -17.93 -1.36 -35.66
N ASP A 46 -17.95 -1.83 -34.41
CA ASP A 46 -17.29 -3.08 -34.03
C ASP A 46 -18.04 -4.31 -34.54
N ILE A 47 -17.34 -5.29 -35.10
CA ILE A 47 -17.95 -6.52 -35.59
C ILE A 47 -17.74 -7.63 -34.57
N ILE A 48 -18.84 -8.13 -34.00
CA ILE A 48 -18.82 -9.06 -32.86
C ILE A 48 -19.46 -10.38 -33.28
N ASP A 49 -18.83 -11.49 -32.91
CA ASP A 49 -19.40 -12.82 -33.07
C ASP A 49 -20.52 -13.05 -32.03
N GLU A 50 -21.64 -13.71 -32.37
CA GLU A 50 -22.84 -13.76 -31.50
C GLU A 50 -22.54 -14.29 -30.09
N ASN A 51 -21.52 -15.14 -29.98
CA ASN A 51 -21.03 -15.70 -28.73
C ASN A 51 -20.36 -14.68 -27.77
N ASN A 52 -20.04 -13.48 -28.24
CA ASN A 52 -19.26 -12.48 -27.48
C ASN A 52 -20.08 -11.24 -27.06
N ARG A 53 -21.42 -11.29 -27.18
CA ARG A 53 -22.35 -10.19 -26.84
C ARG A 53 -22.28 -9.67 -25.38
N ASN A 54 -21.59 -10.36 -24.47
CA ASN A 54 -21.62 -10.06 -23.03
C ASN A 54 -20.41 -9.28 -22.47
N VAL A 55 -19.43 -8.85 -23.29
CA VAL A 55 -18.16 -8.31 -22.75
C VAL A 55 -18.00 -6.79 -22.89
N THR A 56 -18.78 -6.10 -23.72
CA THR A 56 -18.46 -4.72 -24.14
C THR A 56 -19.32 -3.63 -23.51
N LYS A 57 -19.41 -3.58 -22.16
CA LYS A 57 -19.99 -2.42 -21.45
C LYS A 57 -19.08 -1.66 -20.48
N THR A 58 -17.79 -1.99 -20.37
CA THR A 58 -16.99 -1.46 -19.24
C THR A 58 -15.65 -0.82 -19.57
N LYS A 59 -15.32 -0.47 -20.82
CA LYS A 59 -14.08 0.27 -21.09
C LYS A 59 -14.26 1.39 -22.10
N SER A 60 -14.77 2.52 -21.61
CA SER A 60 -14.56 3.81 -22.25
C SER A 60 -14.12 4.80 -21.17
N LYS A 61 -12.80 5.02 -21.05
CA LYS A 61 -12.19 6.30 -20.65
C LYS A 61 -10.67 6.23 -20.67
N LYS A 62 -10.10 7.00 -21.61
CA LYS A 62 -8.82 7.75 -21.57
C LYS A 62 -7.52 6.96 -21.39
N ALA A 63 -6.38 7.37 -21.92
CA ALA A 63 -5.99 8.31 -22.97
C ALA A 63 -4.46 8.18 -23.07
N VAL A 64 -3.96 7.98 -24.27
CA VAL A 64 -2.68 8.40 -24.86
C VAL A 64 -1.63 8.98 -23.89
N LEU A 65 -0.48 8.30 -23.77
CA LEU A 65 0.83 8.96 -23.79
C LEU A 65 1.92 8.03 -24.35
N ASP A 66 2.36 8.43 -25.54
CA ASP A 66 3.62 8.21 -26.25
C ASP A 66 4.75 7.40 -25.56
N SER A 67 5.10 6.26 -26.16
CA SER A 67 6.51 5.92 -26.40
C SER A 67 6.61 5.04 -27.65
N LYS A 68 6.82 5.65 -28.81
CA LYS A 68 7.41 4.97 -29.95
C LYS A 68 8.89 4.71 -29.66
N THR A 69 9.24 3.45 -29.37
CA THR A 69 10.51 2.80 -29.77
C THR A 69 10.43 1.31 -29.43
N ASP A 70 10.63 0.48 -30.47
CA ASP A 70 11.04 -0.93 -30.44
C ASP A 70 10.04 -2.04 -30.06
N GLU A 71 8.89 -2.11 -30.72
CA GLU A 71 8.03 -3.32 -30.75
C GLU A 71 7.83 -3.88 -32.18
N ALA A 72 8.91 -4.00 -32.94
CA ALA A 72 8.87 -4.63 -34.26
C ALA A 72 9.76 -5.88 -34.30
N ASP A 73 9.58 -6.82 -33.36
CA ASP A 73 9.97 -8.23 -33.59
C ASP A 73 9.41 -9.26 -32.57
N LEU A 74 8.25 -9.01 -31.94
CA LEU A 74 7.67 -9.94 -30.95
C LEU A 74 6.26 -10.41 -31.32
N THR A 75 5.95 -10.46 -32.61
CA THR A 75 4.70 -11.08 -33.06
C THR A 75 4.91 -12.54 -33.42
N ASP A 76 4.18 -13.36 -32.67
CA ASP A 76 3.76 -14.73 -32.97
C ASP A 76 4.79 -15.86 -32.77
N TYR A 77 4.66 -16.58 -31.65
CA TYR A 77 4.69 -18.05 -31.64
C TYR A 77 4.07 -18.59 -30.33
N GLY A 78 2.81 -19.04 -30.42
CA GLY A 78 2.32 -20.22 -29.70
C GLY A 78 1.71 -20.01 -28.30
N SER A 79 0.37 -20.10 -28.25
CA SER A 79 -0.49 -20.38 -27.09
C SER A 79 0.17 -20.32 -25.69
N VAL A 80 -0.06 -19.20 -24.99
CA VAL A 80 0.22 -19.03 -23.56
C VAL A 80 -0.62 -20.03 -22.77
N THR A 81 -0.02 -21.19 -22.47
CA THR A 81 -0.62 -22.26 -21.62
C THR A 81 0.35 -22.81 -20.59
N ASP A 82 1.62 -22.39 -20.62
CA ASP A 82 2.64 -22.86 -19.69
C ASP A 82 2.94 -21.78 -18.63
N PRO A 83 2.52 -22.00 -17.35
CA PRO A 83 2.76 -21.07 -16.25
C PRO A 83 4.24 -20.75 -16.04
N VAL A 84 5.14 -21.68 -16.38
CA VAL A 84 6.59 -21.49 -16.21
C VAL A 84 7.12 -20.49 -17.24
N LYS A 85 6.69 -20.60 -18.51
CA LYS A 85 7.06 -19.62 -19.55
C LYS A 85 6.48 -18.24 -19.27
N MET A 86 5.27 -18.18 -18.71
CA MET A 86 4.67 -16.93 -18.27
C MET A 86 5.51 -16.26 -17.18
N TYR A 87 5.90 -17.02 -16.15
CA TYR A 87 6.73 -16.53 -15.05
C TYR A 87 8.12 -16.08 -15.53
N LEU A 88 8.80 -16.85 -16.39
CA LEU A 88 10.12 -16.48 -16.92
C LEU A 88 10.06 -15.21 -17.78
N ARG A 89 8.97 -15.03 -18.54
CA ARG A 89 8.75 -13.79 -19.29
C ARG A 89 8.54 -12.61 -18.35
N GLU A 90 7.73 -12.77 -17.30
CA GLU A 90 7.50 -11.73 -16.30
C GLU A 90 8.76 -11.38 -15.50
N MET A 91 9.56 -12.38 -15.10
CA MET A 91 10.85 -12.14 -14.45
C MET A 91 11.84 -11.42 -15.37
N GLY A 92 11.89 -11.79 -16.65
CA GLY A 92 12.80 -11.20 -17.64
C GLY A 92 12.49 -9.73 -17.99
N LEU A 93 11.27 -9.25 -17.68
CA LEU A 93 10.91 -7.84 -17.80
C LEU A 93 11.50 -6.97 -16.68
N VAL A 94 11.88 -7.56 -15.54
CA VAL A 94 12.47 -6.84 -14.41
C VAL A 94 13.99 -6.83 -14.56
N THR A 95 14.55 -5.65 -14.81
CA THR A 95 16.01 -5.47 -14.89
C THR A 95 16.68 -5.77 -13.55
N LEU A 96 17.82 -6.47 -13.60
CA LEU A 96 18.65 -6.66 -12.41
C LEU A 96 19.11 -5.31 -11.85
N LEU A 97 19.13 -5.20 -10.52
CA LEU A 97 19.62 -4.00 -9.84
C LEU A 97 21.13 -3.91 -9.95
N SER A 98 21.64 -2.69 -10.11
CA SER A 98 23.06 -2.41 -9.87
C SER A 98 23.31 -2.36 -8.35
N ARG A 99 24.57 -2.52 -7.94
CA ARG A 99 24.99 -2.35 -6.54
C ARG A 99 24.53 -0.99 -5.98
N GLU A 100 24.56 0.06 -6.79
CA GLU A 100 24.10 1.39 -6.39
C GLU A 100 22.58 1.42 -6.18
N GLY A 101 21.81 0.78 -7.08
CA GLY A 101 20.35 0.64 -6.95
C GLY A 101 19.93 -0.17 -5.72
N GLU A 102 20.67 -1.24 -5.38
CA GLU A 102 20.45 -1.99 -4.14
C GLU A 102 20.65 -1.11 -2.89
N VAL A 103 21.70 -0.28 -2.88
CA VAL A 103 21.98 0.64 -1.78
C VAL A 103 20.90 1.73 -1.66
N GLU A 104 20.40 2.25 -2.77
CA GLU A 104 19.31 3.24 -2.76
C GLU A 104 18.01 2.65 -2.20
N ILE A 105 17.67 1.42 -2.60
CA ILE A 105 16.49 0.72 -2.08
C ILE A 105 16.65 0.46 -0.58
N ALA A 106 17.83 0.01 -0.13
CA ALA A 106 18.10 -0.21 1.29
C ALA A 106 17.93 1.07 2.11
N LYS A 107 18.50 2.20 1.66
CA LYS A 107 18.32 3.51 2.31
C LYS A 107 16.86 3.94 2.36
N LYS A 108 16.11 3.68 1.29
CA LYS A 108 14.68 4.02 1.23
C LYS A 108 13.85 3.19 2.20
N ILE A 109 14.16 1.89 2.33
CA ILE A 109 13.51 1.00 3.30
C ILE A 109 13.81 1.47 4.73
N GLU A 110 15.07 1.75 5.05
CA GLU A 110 15.47 2.22 6.38
C GLU A 110 14.81 3.56 6.75
N ALA A 111 14.75 4.51 5.82
CA ALA A 111 14.04 5.77 6.04
C ALA A 111 12.53 5.54 6.27
N GLY A 112 11.93 4.62 5.52
CA GLY A 112 10.53 4.23 5.71
C GLY A 112 10.25 3.60 7.07
N GLU A 113 11.10 2.68 7.52
CA GLU A 113 11.02 2.07 8.86
C GLU A 113 11.09 3.15 9.96
N GLN A 114 12.00 4.12 9.82
CA GLN A 114 12.11 5.23 10.77
C GLN A 114 10.88 6.16 10.77
N ASP A 115 10.32 6.47 9.60
CA ASP A 115 9.12 7.28 9.50
C ASP A 115 7.90 6.60 10.15
N VAL A 116 7.76 5.28 9.96
CA VAL A 116 6.73 4.48 10.62
C VAL A 116 6.94 4.49 12.13
N LEU A 117 8.15 4.21 12.61
CA LEU A 117 8.47 4.22 14.04
C LEU A 117 8.14 5.57 14.68
N LYS A 118 8.48 6.67 14.01
CA LYS A 118 8.16 8.02 14.47
C LYS A 118 6.65 8.21 14.65
N ALA A 119 5.85 7.80 13.67
CA ALA A 119 4.39 7.89 13.74
C ALA A 119 3.81 7.04 14.89
N LEU A 120 4.33 5.83 15.10
CA LEU A 120 3.90 4.96 16.20
C LEU A 120 4.19 5.60 17.57
N LEU A 121 5.36 6.23 17.73
CA LEU A 121 5.79 6.90 18.96
C LEU A 121 5.02 8.20 19.25
N GLU A 122 4.30 8.77 18.28
CA GLU A 122 3.38 9.88 18.54
C GLU A 122 2.15 9.44 19.36
N THR A 123 1.82 8.15 19.31
CA THR A 123 0.72 7.54 20.05
C THR A 123 1.20 7.08 21.44
N THR A 124 0.34 7.20 22.46
CA THR A 124 0.68 6.75 23.83
C THR A 124 0.91 5.24 23.87
N ILE A 125 0.07 4.47 23.18
CA ILE A 125 0.13 3.01 23.09
C ILE A 125 1.47 2.54 22.52
N GLY A 126 1.98 3.20 21.48
CA GLY A 126 3.27 2.82 20.87
C GLY A 126 4.42 2.91 21.87
N VAL A 127 4.47 4.00 22.65
CA VAL A 127 5.49 4.16 23.70
C VAL A 127 5.28 3.16 24.83
N GLU A 128 4.04 2.96 25.30
CA GLU A 128 3.72 1.98 26.34
C GLU A 128 4.10 0.55 25.97
N PHE A 129 3.90 0.15 24.70
CA PHE A 129 4.31 -1.15 24.19
C PHE A 129 5.82 -1.33 24.25
N ILE A 130 6.59 -0.31 23.86
CA ILE A 130 8.06 -0.34 23.93
C ILE A 130 8.54 -0.46 25.39
N LEU A 131 7.89 0.27 26.31
CA LEU A 131 8.17 0.12 27.75
C LEU A 131 7.82 -1.28 28.27
N ASP A 132 6.76 -1.91 27.75
CA ASP A 132 6.40 -3.28 28.08
C ASP A 132 7.41 -4.29 27.55
N LEU A 133 7.91 -4.12 26.32
CA LEU A 133 8.98 -4.93 25.77
C LEU A 133 10.24 -4.88 26.63
N GLY A 134 10.65 -3.68 27.07
CA GLY A 134 11.78 -3.53 27.99
C GLY A 134 11.56 -4.30 29.30
N ARG A 135 10.37 -4.19 29.90
CA ARG A 135 10.01 -4.97 31.11
C ARG A 135 10.00 -6.48 30.86
N ARG A 136 9.56 -6.94 29.69
CA ARG A 136 9.55 -8.38 29.33
C ARG A 136 10.95 -8.92 29.11
N ILE A 137 11.86 -8.11 28.57
CA ILE A 137 13.29 -8.43 28.45
C ILE A 137 13.95 -8.49 29.83
N GLU A 138 13.70 -7.50 30.69
CA GLU A 138 14.24 -7.43 32.05
C GLU A 138 13.81 -8.64 32.90
N ASN A 139 12.55 -9.08 32.76
CA ASN A 139 12.03 -10.28 33.44
C ASN A 139 12.46 -11.60 32.78
N HIS A 140 13.32 -11.58 31.77
CA HIS A 140 13.79 -12.74 31.00
C HIS A 140 12.67 -13.57 30.32
N ILE A 141 11.47 -12.99 30.15
CA ILE A 141 10.34 -13.63 29.46
C ILE A 141 10.59 -13.64 27.95
N LEU A 142 11.17 -12.55 27.44
CA LEU A 142 11.42 -12.36 26.03
C LEU A 142 12.92 -12.27 25.76
N ARG A 143 13.38 -12.97 24.74
CA ARG A 143 14.78 -12.90 24.28
C ARG A 143 15.00 -11.58 23.54
N PRO A 144 16.08 -10.83 23.84
CA PRO A 144 16.42 -9.59 23.14
C PRO A 144 16.49 -9.71 21.61
N LYS A 145 16.90 -10.87 21.10
CA LYS A 145 16.97 -11.18 19.66
C LYS A 145 15.63 -11.08 18.92
N HIS A 146 14.50 -11.20 19.63
CA HIS A 146 13.16 -11.03 19.04
C HIS A 146 12.70 -9.56 19.04
N VAL A 147 13.55 -8.64 19.49
CA VAL A 147 13.24 -7.20 19.55
C VAL A 147 14.25 -6.39 18.79
N LEU A 148 15.53 -6.77 18.87
CA LEU A 148 16.64 -6.03 18.32
C LEU A 148 17.36 -6.88 17.29
N ARG A 149 17.61 -6.30 16.10
CA ARG A 149 18.19 -7.00 14.95
C ARG A 149 19.69 -7.26 15.11
N ASP A 150 20.40 -6.36 15.79
CA ASP A 150 21.88 -6.29 15.76
C ASP A 150 22.54 -6.65 17.10
N VAL A 151 21.80 -7.25 18.05
CA VAL A 151 22.33 -7.56 19.39
C VAL A 151 23.44 -8.62 19.38
N ASP A 152 23.50 -9.42 18.33
CA ASP A 152 24.45 -10.54 18.19
C ASP A 152 25.72 -10.16 17.40
N GLU A 153 25.92 -8.90 17.05
CA GLU A 153 27.09 -8.47 16.25
C GLU A 153 28.41 -8.42 17.05
N GLY A 154 28.35 -8.64 18.38
CA GLY A 154 29.53 -8.69 19.24
C GLY A 154 30.24 -10.05 19.23
N ASP A 155 31.58 -10.03 19.28
CA ASP A 155 32.40 -11.26 19.32
C ASP A 155 32.33 -11.97 20.68
N THR A 156 31.86 -11.30 21.74
CA THR A 156 31.78 -11.86 23.10
C THR A 156 30.40 -11.78 23.72
N ILE A 157 30.07 -12.75 24.58
CA ILE A 157 28.82 -12.77 25.37
C ILE A 157 28.70 -11.52 26.26
N GLN A 158 29.83 -10.94 26.67
CA GLN A 158 29.87 -9.71 27.46
C GLN A 158 29.33 -8.51 26.68
N ASP A 159 29.63 -8.44 25.38
CA ASP A 159 29.15 -7.38 24.49
C ASP A 159 27.62 -7.45 24.35
N GLU A 160 27.04 -8.65 24.22
CA GLU A 160 25.58 -8.85 24.19
C GLU A 160 24.92 -8.33 25.48
N THR A 161 25.49 -8.67 26.65
CA THR A 161 24.94 -8.23 27.95
C THR A 161 25.03 -6.71 28.14
N ASP A 162 26.14 -6.10 27.72
CA ASP A 162 26.35 -4.67 27.85
C ASP A 162 25.40 -3.87 26.94
N GLN A 163 25.10 -4.41 25.73
CA GLN A 163 24.11 -3.83 24.83
C GLN A 163 22.69 -3.91 25.39
N ILE A 164 22.32 -5.04 26.00
CA ILE A 164 21.01 -5.20 26.65
C ILE A 164 20.87 -4.21 27.81
N ASP A 165 21.90 -4.07 28.64
CA ASP A 165 21.89 -3.11 29.75
C ASP A 165 21.81 -1.67 29.26
N ALA A 166 22.48 -1.34 28.15
CA ALA A 166 22.36 -0.04 27.50
C ALA A 166 20.93 0.21 26.99
N PHE A 167 20.30 -0.79 26.37
CA PHE A 167 18.91 -0.71 25.93
C PHE A 167 17.95 -0.53 27.10
N LEU A 168 18.12 -1.27 28.20
CA LEU A 168 17.25 -1.11 29.37
C LEU A 168 17.41 0.28 30.02
N LYS A 169 18.61 0.87 29.98
CA LYS A 169 18.82 2.27 30.40
C LYS A 169 18.05 3.25 29.51
N THR A 170 18.10 3.09 28.19
CA THR A 170 17.35 3.97 27.28
C THR A 170 15.84 3.85 27.49
N ILE A 171 15.33 2.63 27.74
CA ILE A 171 13.92 2.40 28.08
C ILE A 171 13.52 3.13 29.38
N ASN A 172 14.37 3.10 30.41
CA ASN A 172 14.12 3.81 31.66
C ASN A 172 14.04 5.33 31.46
N ASP A 173 14.95 5.90 30.66
CA ASP A 173 14.92 7.32 30.32
C ASP A 173 13.65 7.68 29.50
N ILE A 174 13.25 6.81 28.57
CA ILE A 174 12.00 6.96 27.80
C ILE A 174 10.79 6.94 28.75
N SER A 175 10.79 6.06 29.76
CA SER A 175 9.71 5.98 30.76
C SER A 175 9.53 7.30 31.51
N GLN A 176 10.64 7.94 31.93
CA GLN A 176 10.59 9.25 32.58
C GLN A 176 10.02 10.33 31.64
N VAL A 177 10.49 10.39 30.38
CA VAL A 177 10.00 11.37 29.40
C VAL A 177 8.53 11.12 29.08
N HIS A 178 8.10 9.85 29.00
CA HIS A 178 6.72 9.48 28.74
C HIS A 178 5.79 9.89 29.89
N ALA A 179 6.19 9.68 31.15
CA ALA A 179 5.43 10.11 32.32
C ALA A 179 5.20 11.63 32.33
N GLU A 180 6.24 12.43 32.08
CA GLU A 180 6.08 13.88 31.93
C GLU A 180 5.12 14.23 30.78
N ASN A 181 5.25 13.54 29.64
CA ASN A 181 4.42 13.78 28.48
C ASN A 181 2.94 13.45 28.74
N MET A 182 2.68 12.45 29.58
CA MET A 182 1.33 12.06 29.98
C MET A 182 0.65 13.17 30.79
N GLU A 183 1.36 13.87 31.68
CA GLU A 183 0.80 15.04 32.37
C GLU A 183 0.39 16.15 31.40
N PHE A 184 1.21 16.42 30.37
CA PHE A 184 0.86 17.41 29.34
C PHE A 184 -0.36 17.00 28.52
N ARG A 185 -0.48 15.71 28.19
CA ARG A 185 -1.66 15.16 27.50
C ARG A 185 -2.90 15.26 28.37
N GLN A 186 -2.81 14.88 29.65
CA GLN A 186 -3.91 15.02 30.60
C GLN A 186 -4.38 16.46 30.72
N ARG A 187 -3.47 17.43 30.85
CA ARG A 187 -3.83 18.87 30.86
C ARG A 187 -4.54 19.29 29.58
N LEU A 188 -4.09 18.79 28.42
CA LEU A 188 -4.70 19.11 27.12
C LEU A 188 -6.13 18.59 26.99
N PHE A 189 -6.44 17.43 27.59
CA PHE A 189 -7.76 16.80 27.50
C PHE A 189 -8.69 17.09 28.70
N ALA A 190 -8.16 17.50 29.85
CA ALA A 190 -8.94 17.76 31.06
C ALA A 190 -9.56 19.17 31.07
N ASP A 191 -8.83 20.18 30.62
CA ASP A 191 -9.33 21.56 30.59
C ASP A 191 -9.98 21.87 29.24
N ASN A 192 -11.31 21.77 29.18
CA ASN A 192 -12.09 22.12 28.00
C ASN A 192 -11.99 23.62 27.61
N ASP A 193 -11.54 24.49 28.53
CA ASP A 193 -11.51 25.96 28.36
C ASP A 193 -10.09 26.56 28.24
N LEU A 194 -9.08 25.76 27.88
CA LEU A 194 -7.72 26.27 27.64
C LEU A 194 -7.70 27.27 26.47
N LYS A 195 -7.00 28.40 26.66
CA LYS A 195 -6.77 29.38 25.59
C LYS A 195 -6.08 28.73 24.38
N PRO A 196 -6.42 29.12 23.14
CA PRO A 196 -5.86 28.50 21.93
C PRO A 196 -4.32 28.59 21.87
N ASP A 197 -3.74 29.67 22.41
CA ASP A 197 -2.28 29.84 22.50
C ASP A 197 -1.62 28.85 23.47
N GLU A 198 -2.26 28.57 24.60
CA GLU A 198 -1.78 27.61 25.60
C GLU A 198 -1.87 26.19 25.05
N GLN A 199 -2.97 25.84 24.39
CA GLN A 199 -3.09 24.56 23.70
C GLN A 199 -1.99 24.38 22.64
N ARG A 200 -1.68 25.43 21.85
CA ARG A 200 -0.60 25.38 20.85
C ARG A 200 0.79 25.27 21.49
N ARG A 201 1.00 25.82 22.69
CA ARG A 201 2.24 25.63 23.45
C ARG A 201 2.37 24.20 23.95
N ILE A 202 1.31 23.64 24.55
CA ILE A 202 1.29 22.27 25.06
C ILE A 202 1.52 21.27 23.92
N ARG A 203 0.82 21.39 22.79
CA ARG A 203 1.04 20.54 21.60
C ARG A 203 2.49 20.56 21.12
N ARG A 204 3.14 21.74 21.11
CA ARG A 204 4.58 21.86 20.77
C ARG A 204 5.50 21.23 21.81
N CYS A 205 5.12 21.21 23.08
CA CYS A 205 5.88 20.53 24.12
C CYS A 205 5.76 19.01 23.99
N ILE A 206 4.57 18.51 23.67
CA ILE A 206 4.32 17.08 23.40
C ILE A 206 5.13 16.63 22.18
N ALA A 207 5.03 17.35 21.06
CA ALA A 207 5.76 17.01 19.84
C ALA A 207 7.29 16.97 20.04
N ARG A 208 7.84 17.93 20.81
CA ARG A 208 9.28 17.94 21.15
C ARG A 208 9.69 16.74 22.01
N ARG A 209 8.84 16.32 22.96
CA ARG A 209 9.10 15.14 23.78
C ARG A 209 8.98 13.84 22.98
N ASN A 210 7.98 13.73 22.10
CA ASN A 210 7.86 12.60 21.19
C ASN A 210 9.10 12.50 20.28
N GLN A 211 9.57 13.63 19.74
CA GLN A 211 10.81 13.65 18.95
C GLN A 211 12.02 13.21 19.78
N LYS A 212 12.13 13.65 21.03
CA LYS A 212 13.19 13.18 21.94
C LYS A 212 13.13 11.67 22.16
N VAL A 213 11.95 11.10 22.38
CA VAL A 213 11.77 9.65 22.51
C VAL A 213 12.19 8.93 21.23
N PHE A 214 11.80 9.46 20.06
CA PHE A 214 12.23 8.92 18.77
C PHE A 214 13.76 8.98 18.62
N ASP A 215 14.41 10.11 18.91
CA ASP A 215 15.86 10.24 18.77
C ASP A 215 16.63 9.27 19.69
N MET A 216 16.06 8.93 20.86
CA MET A 216 16.62 7.92 21.78
C MET A 216 16.45 6.49 21.27
N LEU A 217 15.38 6.22 20.50
CA LEU A 217 15.06 4.88 20.01
C LEU A 217 15.57 4.62 18.58
N LYS A 218 15.79 5.66 17.79
CA LYS A 218 16.16 5.59 16.36
C LYS A 218 17.42 4.75 16.11
N GLU A 219 18.39 4.83 17.00
CA GLU A 219 19.65 4.07 16.89
C GLU A 219 19.45 2.58 17.20
N TRP A 220 18.36 2.21 17.87
CA TRP A 220 18.01 0.82 18.15
C TRP A 220 17.22 0.26 16.96
N ARG A 221 17.87 -0.59 16.16
CA ARG A 221 17.22 -1.28 15.04
C ARG A 221 16.28 -2.36 15.56
N LEU A 222 15.00 -2.02 15.63
CA LEU A 222 13.94 -2.94 16.03
C LEU A 222 13.66 -3.98 14.94
N GLU A 223 13.22 -5.17 15.36
CA GLU A 223 12.71 -6.19 14.46
C GLU A 223 11.39 -5.71 13.81
N GLY A 224 11.21 -6.00 12.52
CA GLY A 224 9.99 -5.60 11.80
C GLY A 224 8.71 -6.18 12.43
N SER A 225 8.80 -7.40 12.96
CA SER A 225 7.69 -8.07 13.66
C SER A 225 7.20 -7.28 14.88
N VAL A 226 8.09 -6.56 15.56
CA VAL A 226 7.73 -5.69 16.69
C VAL A 226 6.95 -4.47 16.22
N VAL A 227 7.40 -3.84 15.14
CA VAL A 227 6.73 -2.68 14.54
C VAL A 227 5.33 -3.07 14.06
N ASP A 228 5.22 -4.21 13.38
CA ASP A 228 3.95 -4.77 12.91
C ASP A 228 2.99 -5.06 14.06
N GLN A 229 3.48 -5.59 15.19
CA GLN A 229 2.65 -5.86 16.36
C GLN A 229 2.09 -4.58 16.99
N ILE A 230 2.91 -3.52 17.09
CA ILE A 230 2.48 -2.22 17.59
C ILE A 230 1.40 -1.65 16.68
N GLU A 231 1.61 -1.72 15.36
CA GLU A 231 0.63 -1.27 14.38
C GLU A 231 -0.69 -2.02 14.52
N GLU A 232 -0.64 -3.35 14.64
CA GLU A 232 -1.82 -4.19 14.78
C GLU A 232 -2.62 -3.83 16.05
N ASP A 233 -1.93 -3.63 17.17
CA ASP A 233 -2.56 -3.26 18.45
C ASP A 233 -3.22 -1.88 18.38
N ILE A 234 -2.58 -0.91 17.72
CA ILE A 234 -3.16 0.42 17.50
C ILE A 234 -4.40 0.32 16.60
N ARG A 235 -4.34 -0.44 15.51
CA ARG A 235 -5.49 -0.63 14.59
C ARG A 235 -6.67 -1.28 15.30
N LYS A 236 -6.44 -2.34 16.09
CA LYS A 236 -7.48 -3.00 16.89
C LYS A 236 -8.16 -2.03 17.86
N LEU A 237 -7.39 -1.15 18.49
CA LEU A 237 -7.93 -0.15 19.40
C LEU A 237 -8.78 0.89 18.66
N ILE A 238 -8.33 1.39 17.51
CA ILE A 238 -9.10 2.32 16.69
C ILE A 238 -10.44 1.68 16.28
N ASP A 239 -10.41 0.46 15.76
CA ASP A 239 -11.61 -0.28 15.36
C ASP A 239 -12.59 -0.45 16.54
N TRP A 240 -12.07 -0.75 17.73
CA TRP A 240 -12.87 -0.88 18.94
C TRP A 240 -13.50 0.45 19.36
N TYR A 241 -12.74 1.55 19.37
CA TYR A 241 -13.26 2.87 19.71
C TYR A 241 -14.30 3.35 18.69
N ASP A 242 -14.10 3.11 17.40
CA ASP A 242 -15.06 3.44 16.36
C ASP A 242 -16.36 2.63 16.50
N ALA A 243 -16.25 1.33 16.80
CA ALA A 243 -17.40 0.49 17.08
C ALA A 243 -18.18 0.98 18.31
N MET A 244 -17.46 1.33 19.39
CA MET A 244 -18.07 1.87 20.60
C MET A 244 -18.73 3.24 20.35
N ASN A 245 -18.08 4.11 19.57
CA ASN A 245 -18.63 5.41 19.24
C ASN A 245 -19.95 5.27 18.46
N ARG A 246 -20.04 4.33 17.51
CA ARG A 246 -21.29 4.01 16.80
C ARG A 246 -22.41 3.55 17.73
N VAL A 247 -22.07 2.75 18.75
CA VAL A 247 -23.05 2.31 19.77
C VAL A 247 -23.55 3.51 20.58
N ILE A 248 -22.63 4.36 21.05
CA ILE A 248 -22.97 5.56 21.85
C ILE A 248 -23.85 6.51 21.04
N THR A 249 -23.49 6.83 19.79
CA THR A 249 -24.29 7.72 18.93
C THR A 249 -25.66 7.10 18.64
N GLY A 250 -25.73 5.80 18.37
CA GLY A 250 -26.99 5.10 18.13
C GLY A 250 -27.92 5.12 19.35
N THR A 251 -27.38 5.01 20.57
CA THR A 251 -28.19 5.16 21.79
C THR A 251 -28.66 6.59 22.03
N ALA A 252 -27.84 7.59 21.67
CA ALA A 252 -28.20 8.99 21.80
C ALA A 252 -29.30 9.43 20.80
N GLU A 253 -29.34 8.85 19.61
CA GLU A 253 -30.41 9.08 18.63
C GLU A 253 -31.74 8.38 18.99
N SER A 254 -31.70 7.39 19.88
CA SER A 254 -32.88 6.65 20.34
C SER A 254 -33.58 7.26 21.57
N LEU A 255 -32.99 8.31 22.17
CA LEU A 255 -33.51 9.09 23.29
C LEU A 255 -34.20 10.37 22.80
#